data_AF-A0AAV9TAM0-F1
#
_entry.id   AF-A0AAV9TAM0-F1
#
_cell.length_a   1.000
_cell.length_b   1.000
_cell.length_c   1.000
_cell.angle_alpha   90.00
_cell.angle_beta   90.00
_cell.angle_gamma   90.00
#
_symmetry.space_group_name_H-M   'P 1'
#
loop_
_entity.id
_entity.type
_entity.pdbx_description
1 polymer ?
#
loop_
_entity_poly.entity_id
_entity_poly.type
_entity_poly.pdbx_seq_one_letter_code
_entity_poly.pdbx_strand_id
1 'polypeptide(L)'
;MKLSLALLAGAASAFQIGKPPVPQAKTTMTDNFPWRNPFTAETAAAYAAACEAEATFPAAQHTLHDLFDAPPAGLAPWGDGLKAFFSGREYPGGWAGLDRHMYDRNLLVMRYADMPLRVREWIEGQERADGGGDGKGLFAVFDAPAAVEGGGLKVAERVAFPEDAADVDRALDAARVAIFAPGALYPILPLFVAEGSDCESTLADLANYQAVPRDGAVVAWPVSHSRPDVDNNRRDIKFTVKARVLKLNEGATENEVESKTETETEKKAPSDSAKEEL
;
A
#
# COMPACT_ATOMS: atom_id res chain seq x y z
N MET A 1 84.12 1.66 -2.49
CA MET A 1 83.05 2.67 -2.57
C MET A 1 81.71 1.95 -2.59
N LYS A 2 80.96 1.98 -1.49
CA LYS A 2 79.61 1.39 -1.41
C LYS A 2 78.60 2.49 -1.69
N LEU A 3 77.77 2.30 -2.72
CA LEU A 3 76.70 3.21 -3.11
C LEU A 3 75.41 2.76 -2.41
N SER A 4 74.85 3.64 -1.56
CA SER A 4 73.54 3.46 -0.95
C SER A 4 72.45 3.71 -1.98
N LEU A 5 71.55 2.75 -2.18
CA LEU A 5 70.28 2.97 -2.88
C LEU A 5 69.15 2.83 -1.85
N ALA A 6 68.53 3.96 -1.51
CA ALA A 6 67.27 4.00 -0.80
C ALA A 6 66.14 3.82 -1.82
N LEU A 7 65.24 2.85 -1.60
CA LEU A 7 64.00 2.71 -2.35
C LEU A 7 62.83 3.04 -1.41
N LEU A 8 62.06 4.05 -1.83
CA LEU A 8 60.91 4.62 -1.14
C LEU A 8 59.77 3.61 -1.03
N ALA A 9 59.13 3.61 0.13
CA ALA A 9 57.84 2.98 0.36
C ALA A 9 56.74 3.71 -0.43
N GLY A 10 56.11 3.01 -1.37
CA GLY A 10 54.89 3.47 -2.03
C GLY A 10 53.67 3.01 -1.23
N ALA A 11 53.08 3.90 -0.44
CA ALA A 11 51.76 3.67 0.14
C ALA A 11 50.70 3.89 -0.95
N ALA A 12 50.16 2.81 -1.51
CA ALA A 12 48.96 2.87 -2.33
C ALA A 12 47.75 3.08 -1.40
N SER A 13 47.40 4.34 -1.12
CA SER A 13 46.08 4.67 -0.60
C SER A 13 45.08 4.57 -1.76
N ALA A 14 44.40 3.43 -1.85
CA ALA A 14 43.24 3.28 -2.71
C ALA A 14 42.11 4.14 -2.10
N PHE A 15 41.91 5.34 -2.63
CA PHE A 15 40.66 6.06 -2.44
C PHE A 15 39.55 5.22 -3.04
N GLN A 16 38.76 4.54 -2.20
CA GLN A 16 37.43 4.10 -2.59
C GLN A 16 36.60 5.35 -2.87
N ILE A 17 36.56 5.77 -4.14
CA ILE A 17 35.59 6.72 -4.63
C ILE A 17 34.24 5.99 -4.54
N GLY A 18 33.59 6.11 -3.39
CA GLY A 18 32.20 5.70 -3.21
C GLY A 18 31.36 6.42 -4.25
N LYS A 19 30.45 5.69 -4.91
CA LYS A 19 29.47 6.29 -5.81
C LYS A 19 28.79 7.46 -5.07
N PRO A 20 28.63 8.64 -5.70
CA PRO A 20 27.90 9.73 -5.06
C PRO A 20 26.51 9.24 -4.65
N PRO A 21 25.99 9.66 -3.47
CA PRO A 21 24.68 9.24 -3.02
C PRO A 21 23.65 9.61 -4.08
N VAL A 22 22.77 8.67 -4.43
CA VAL A 22 21.67 8.91 -5.37
C VAL A 22 20.81 10.03 -4.77
N PRO A 23 20.51 11.11 -5.53
CA PRO A 23 19.64 12.18 -5.03
C PRO A 23 18.29 11.60 -4.59
N GLN A 24 18.02 11.67 -3.29
CA GLN A 24 16.74 11.27 -2.74
C GLN A 24 15.77 12.43 -2.94
N ALA A 25 14.63 12.16 -3.59
CA ALA A 25 13.57 13.14 -3.69
C ALA A 25 13.01 13.40 -2.28
N LYS A 26 12.56 14.63 -2.03
CA LYS A 26 11.94 14.96 -0.74
C LYS A 26 10.58 14.27 -0.66
N THR A 27 10.37 13.43 0.35
CA THR A 27 9.06 12.87 0.66
C THR A 27 8.04 13.99 0.93
N THR A 28 6.87 13.92 0.32
CA THR A 28 5.76 14.86 0.53
C THR A 28 4.47 14.10 0.88
N MET A 29 3.46 14.79 1.39
CA MET A 29 2.10 14.23 1.39
C MET A 29 1.63 14.12 -0.07
N THR A 30 0.85 13.08 -0.35
CA THR A 30 0.11 12.98 -1.61
C THR A 30 -0.95 14.06 -1.65
N ASP A 31 -1.15 14.67 -2.83
CA ASP A 31 -2.14 15.71 -2.97
C ASP A 31 -3.54 15.17 -2.65
N ASN A 32 -4.35 15.97 -1.96
CA ASN A 32 -5.73 15.64 -1.60
C ASN A 32 -5.92 14.32 -0.81
N PHE A 33 -4.90 13.78 -0.14
CA PHE A 33 -5.05 12.58 0.69
C PHE A 33 -5.96 12.85 1.91
N PRO A 34 -7.22 12.36 1.94
CA PRO A 34 -8.20 12.80 2.92
C PRO A 34 -8.14 12.00 4.23
N TRP A 35 -7.40 10.88 4.24
CA TRP A 35 -7.45 9.89 5.31
C TRP A 35 -6.53 10.26 6.48
N ARG A 36 -7.01 10.00 7.70
CA ARG A 36 -6.25 10.11 8.94
C ARG A 36 -6.63 8.96 9.85
N ASN A 37 -5.73 8.58 10.77
CA ASN A 37 -6.02 7.54 11.74
C ASN A 37 -7.23 7.95 12.60
N PRO A 38 -8.38 7.25 12.46
CA PRO A 38 -9.60 7.58 13.20
C PRO A 38 -9.59 6.96 14.61
N PHE A 39 -8.57 6.19 14.98
CA PHE A 39 -8.50 5.48 16.26
C PHE A 39 -7.65 6.24 17.28
N THR A 40 -7.91 7.54 17.43
CA THR A 40 -7.25 8.41 18.42
C THR A 40 -7.97 8.39 19.78
N ALA A 41 -7.32 8.94 20.81
CA ALA A 41 -7.92 9.06 22.14
C ALA A 41 -9.16 9.96 22.14
N GLU A 42 -9.14 11.03 21.35
CA GLU A 42 -10.24 11.98 21.17
C GLU A 42 -11.44 11.28 20.51
N THR A 43 -11.18 10.52 19.45
CA THR A 43 -12.24 9.77 18.76
C THR A 43 -12.80 8.69 19.67
N ALA A 44 -11.97 7.99 20.44
CA ALA A 44 -12.41 6.99 21.41
C ALA A 44 -13.21 7.58 22.58
N ALA A 45 -12.95 8.84 22.96
CA ALA A 45 -13.73 9.54 23.98
C ALA A 45 -15.12 9.93 23.47
N ALA A 46 -15.24 10.30 22.19
CA ALA A 46 -16.49 10.75 21.60
C ALA A 46 -17.36 9.63 21.03
N TYR A 47 -16.75 8.56 20.51
CA TYR A 47 -17.45 7.48 19.82
C TYR A 47 -17.14 6.11 20.42
N ALA A 48 -18.17 5.30 20.60
CA ALA A 48 -18.07 3.87 20.80
C ALA A 48 -18.09 3.13 19.46
N ALA A 49 -17.57 1.90 19.45
CA ALA A 49 -17.76 0.98 18.34
C ALA A 49 -19.14 0.30 18.48
N ALA A 50 -20.07 0.60 17.57
CA ALA A 50 -21.31 -0.19 17.45
C ALA A 50 -21.01 -1.61 16.98
N CYS A 51 -20.02 -1.74 16.11
CA CYS A 51 -19.35 -2.98 15.78
C CYS A 51 -17.88 -2.69 15.41
N GLU A 52 -17.05 -3.72 15.45
CA GLU A 52 -15.69 -3.65 14.95
C GLU A 52 -15.27 -4.96 14.31
N ALA A 53 -14.37 -4.87 13.33
CA ALA A 53 -13.73 -6.01 12.70
C ALA A 53 -12.25 -5.70 12.47
N GLU A 54 -11.41 -6.72 12.60
CA GLU A 54 -9.97 -6.59 12.45
C GLU A 54 -9.40 -7.88 11.86
N ALA A 55 -8.52 -7.76 10.87
CA ALA A 55 -7.85 -8.91 10.26
C ALA A 55 -6.45 -8.54 9.79
N THR A 56 -5.59 -9.55 9.72
CA THR A 56 -4.19 -9.40 9.31
C THR A 56 -3.93 -10.17 8.03
N PHE A 57 -3.27 -9.50 7.08
CA PHE A 57 -3.05 -10.00 5.73
C PHE A 57 -1.56 -10.14 5.44
N PRO A 58 -1.14 -11.25 4.81
CA PRO A 58 0.20 -11.37 4.27
C PRO A 58 0.32 -10.55 2.98
N ALA A 59 1.48 -9.93 2.78
CA ALA A 59 1.87 -9.28 1.52
C ALA A 59 3.38 -9.32 1.37
N ALA A 60 3.89 -8.85 0.24
CA ALA A 60 5.28 -8.44 0.09
C ALA A 60 5.35 -6.93 -0.20
N GLN A 61 6.33 -6.24 0.37
CA GLN A 61 6.58 -4.83 0.10
C GLN A 61 7.87 -4.67 -0.71
N HIS A 62 7.74 -4.05 -1.87
CA HIS A 62 8.80 -3.65 -2.79
C HIS A 62 8.77 -2.13 -2.98
N THR A 63 9.64 -1.63 -3.84
CA THR A 63 9.69 -0.26 -4.33
C THR A 63 9.62 -0.24 -5.86
N LEU A 64 9.40 0.93 -6.46
CA LEU A 64 9.55 1.09 -7.91
C LEU A 64 10.99 0.84 -8.41
N HIS A 65 11.99 0.89 -7.53
CA HIS A 65 13.36 0.49 -7.87
C HIS A 65 13.46 -1.01 -8.17
N ASP A 66 12.71 -1.84 -7.44
CA ASP A 66 12.75 -3.30 -7.55
C ASP A 66 12.11 -3.81 -8.86
N LEU A 67 11.54 -2.94 -9.71
CA LEU A 67 10.96 -3.32 -11.03
C LEU A 67 11.98 -3.93 -12.00
N PHE A 68 13.28 -3.75 -11.75
CA PHE A 68 14.35 -4.25 -12.61
C PHE A 68 15.03 -5.51 -12.07
N ASP A 69 14.74 -5.88 -10.82
CA ASP A 69 15.35 -7.03 -10.15
C ASP A 69 14.49 -8.28 -10.28
N ALA A 70 15.14 -9.43 -10.34
CA ALA A 70 14.46 -10.72 -10.42
C ALA A 70 13.76 -11.07 -9.09
N PRO A 71 12.65 -11.81 -9.12
CA PRO A 71 12.07 -12.40 -7.91
C PRO A 71 13.07 -13.31 -7.20
N PRO A 72 13.01 -13.44 -5.86
CA PRO A 72 11.97 -12.88 -4.98
C PRO A 72 12.25 -11.43 -4.52
N ALA A 73 13.43 -10.87 -4.81
CA ALA A 73 13.80 -9.53 -4.37
C ALA A 73 13.09 -8.43 -5.18
N GLY A 74 12.79 -8.69 -6.46
CA GLY A 74 12.15 -7.73 -7.33
C GLY A 74 10.99 -8.25 -8.18
N LEU A 75 10.51 -7.35 -9.04
CA LEU A 75 9.26 -7.44 -9.79
C LEU A 75 9.49 -7.46 -11.31
N ALA A 76 10.70 -7.78 -11.78
CA ALA A 76 11.06 -7.78 -13.19
C ALA A 76 10.06 -8.46 -14.14
N PRO A 77 9.42 -9.61 -13.79
CA PRO A 77 8.42 -10.22 -14.67
C PRO A 77 7.25 -9.28 -15.00
N TRP A 78 6.81 -8.45 -14.05
CA TRP A 78 5.69 -7.53 -14.23
C TRP A 78 6.15 -6.09 -14.56
N GLY A 79 7.46 -5.86 -14.68
CA GLY A 79 8.03 -4.51 -14.71
C GLY A 79 7.50 -3.62 -15.85
N ASP A 80 7.27 -4.19 -17.04
CA ASP A 80 6.74 -3.43 -18.18
C ASP A 80 5.25 -3.10 -17.99
N GLY A 81 4.46 -4.05 -17.48
CA GLY A 81 3.04 -3.84 -17.15
C GLY A 81 2.84 -2.83 -16.02
N LEU A 82 3.69 -2.89 -14.98
CA LEU A 82 3.66 -1.93 -13.87
C LEU A 82 4.06 -0.52 -14.30
N LYS A 83 5.06 -0.38 -15.18
CA LYS A 83 5.41 0.93 -15.77
C LYS A 83 4.24 1.52 -16.54
N ALA A 84 3.58 0.71 -17.37
CA ALA A 84 2.39 1.16 -18.10
C ALA A 84 1.27 1.57 -17.14
N PHE A 85 0.98 0.73 -16.14
CA PHE A 85 -0.07 0.97 -15.15
C PHE A 85 0.16 2.23 -14.30
N PHE A 86 1.40 2.56 -13.92
CA PHE A 86 1.68 3.76 -13.12
C PHE A 86 1.99 5.00 -13.96
N SER A 87 2.20 4.86 -15.27
CA SER A 87 2.51 6.00 -16.15
C SER A 87 1.30 6.94 -16.24
N GLY A 88 1.53 8.24 -16.04
CA GLY A 88 0.50 9.26 -16.18
C GLY A 88 -0.57 9.27 -15.09
N ARG A 89 -0.45 8.41 -14.07
CA ARG A 89 -1.38 8.32 -12.94
C ARG A 89 -0.78 8.98 -11.71
N GLU A 90 -1.65 9.64 -10.94
CA GLU A 90 -1.28 10.13 -9.62
C GLU A 90 -1.01 8.96 -8.69
N TYR A 91 0.10 9.02 -7.96
CA TYR A 91 0.47 7.96 -7.03
C TYR A 91 -0.34 8.12 -5.74
N PRO A 92 -1.07 7.09 -5.26
CA PRO A 92 -2.05 7.24 -4.18
C PRO A 92 -1.42 7.33 -2.77
N GLY A 93 -0.09 7.36 -2.68
CA GLY A 93 0.65 7.48 -1.42
C GLY A 93 1.04 6.14 -0.78
N GLY A 94 1.85 6.24 0.27
CA GLY A 94 2.26 5.14 1.14
C GLY A 94 1.28 4.90 2.29
N TRP A 95 1.74 4.23 3.35
CA TRP A 95 0.89 3.85 4.48
C TRP A 95 0.25 5.05 5.17
N ALA A 96 0.97 6.16 5.39
CA ALA A 96 0.39 7.40 5.90
C ALA A 96 0.01 8.44 4.82
N GLY A 97 -0.15 8.03 3.56
CA GLY A 97 -0.41 8.96 2.45
C GLY A 97 0.83 9.73 1.96
N LEU A 98 2.04 9.32 2.39
CA LEU A 98 3.29 9.93 1.94
C LEU A 98 3.70 9.44 0.54
N ASP A 99 4.06 10.35 -0.34
CA ASP A 99 4.76 10.07 -1.59
C ASP A 99 6.27 10.28 -1.40
N ARG A 100 7.02 9.17 -1.47
CA ARG A 100 8.50 9.18 -1.44
C ARG A 100 9.12 9.63 -2.76
N HIS A 101 8.30 9.76 -3.80
CA HIS A 101 8.64 10.11 -5.17
C HIS A 101 9.55 9.09 -5.87
N MET A 102 9.51 9.13 -7.20
CA MET A 102 10.41 8.38 -8.06
C MET A 102 10.49 6.89 -7.69
N TYR A 103 11.70 6.34 -7.62
CA TYR A 103 11.93 4.91 -7.43
C TYR A 103 11.71 4.42 -5.99
N ASP A 104 11.60 5.33 -5.02
CA ASP A 104 11.44 5.01 -3.59
C ASP A 104 9.96 4.81 -3.18
N ARG A 105 9.03 4.96 -4.13
CA ARG A 105 7.61 4.67 -3.94
C ARG A 105 7.39 3.19 -3.65
N ASN A 106 6.66 2.90 -2.58
CA ASN A 106 6.38 1.54 -2.13
C ASN A 106 5.31 0.85 -3.00
N LEU A 107 5.50 -0.43 -3.26
CA LEU A 107 4.51 -1.31 -3.88
C LEU A 107 4.24 -2.48 -2.95
N LEU A 108 2.98 -2.85 -2.80
CA LEU A 108 2.53 -4.06 -2.16
C LEU A 108 2.18 -5.09 -3.21
N VAL A 109 2.54 -6.34 -2.95
CA VAL A 109 2.16 -7.51 -3.72
C VAL A 109 1.38 -8.44 -2.81
N MET A 110 0.17 -8.80 -3.21
CA MET A 110 -0.63 -9.82 -2.54
C MET A 110 -0.95 -10.92 -3.54
N ARG A 111 -0.96 -12.19 -3.09
CA ARG A 111 -1.61 -13.25 -3.88
C ARG A 111 -3.08 -12.88 -3.98
N TYR A 112 -3.64 -12.97 -5.19
CA TYR A 112 -5.01 -12.52 -5.39
C TYR A 112 -5.98 -13.36 -4.54
N ALA A 113 -5.77 -14.67 -4.44
CA ALA A 113 -6.51 -15.56 -3.55
C ALA A 113 -6.40 -15.25 -2.03
N ASP A 114 -5.41 -14.47 -1.58
CA ASP A 114 -5.31 -14.04 -0.17
C ASP A 114 -6.12 -12.76 0.10
N MET A 115 -6.62 -12.09 -0.93
CA MET A 115 -7.51 -10.95 -0.78
C MET A 115 -8.96 -11.43 -0.54
N PRO A 116 -9.70 -10.82 0.41
CA PRO A 116 -11.10 -11.15 0.64
C PRO A 116 -11.94 -11.07 -0.64
N LEU A 117 -12.98 -11.90 -0.76
CA LEU A 117 -13.77 -11.98 -2.00
C LEU A 117 -14.35 -10.61 -2.39
N ARG A 118 -14.86 -9.87 -1.41
CA ARG A 118 -15.42 -8.52 -1.61
C ARG A 118 -14.41 -7.51 -2.17
N VAL A 119 -13.13 -7.63 -1.79
CA VAL A 119 -12.05 -6.79 -2.33
C VAL A 119 -11.81 -7.14 -3.80
N ARG A 120 -11.76 -8.44 -4.13
CA ARG A 120 -11.57 -8.91 -5.51
C ARG A 120 -12.69 -8.47 -6.44
N GLU A 121 -13.94 -8.67 -6.02
CA GLU A 121 -15.12 -8.24 -6.76
C GLU A 121 -15.15 -6.71 -6.96
N TRP A 122 -14.72 -5.94 -5.96
CA TRP A 122 -14.59 -4.49 -6.11
C TRP A 122 -13.54 -4.12 -7.16
N ILE A 123 -12.35 -4.74 -7.12
CA ILE A 123 -11.27 -4.53 -8.11
C ILE A 123 -11.80 -4.83 -9.51
N GLU A 124 -12.43 -5.99 -9.70
CA GLU A 124 -13.02 -6.42 -10.97
C GLU A 124 -14.09 -5.45 -11.47
N GLY A 125 -14.90 -4.90 -10.56
CA GLY A 125 -15.88 -3.86 -10.89
C GLY A 125 -15.22 -2.57 -11.37
N GLN A 126 -14.13 -2.14 -10.74
CA GLN A 126 -13.40 -0.93 -11.17
C GLN A 126 -12.72 -1.11 -12.54
N GLU A 127 -12.20 -2.29 -12.83
CA GLU A 127 -11.58 -2.59 -14.13
C GLU A 127 -12.63 -2.61 -15.26
N ARG A 128 -13.84 -3.13 -14.99
CA ARG A 128 -14.95 -3.16 -15.96
C ARG A 128 -15.56 -1.79 -16.23
N ALA A 129 -15.62 -0.92 -15.21
CA ALA A 129 -16.35 0.35 -15.28
C ALA A 129 -15.87 1.30 -16.41
N ASP A 130 -14.69 1.07 -16.98
CA ASP A 130 -14.09 1.91 -18.01
C ASP A 130 -14.05 1.28 -19.42
N GLY A 131 -14.82 0.23 -19.70
CA GLY A 131 -15.07 -0.23 -21.08
C GLY A 131 -13.82 -0.48 -21.93
N GLY A 132 -12.75 -1.02 -21.33
CA GLY A 132 -11.48 -1.34 -22.00
C GLY A 132 -10.40 -0.25 -21.95
N GLY A 133 -10.58 0.84 -21.19
CA GLY A 133 -9.51 1.80 -20.85
C GLY A 133 -8.58 1.34 -19.71
N ASP A 134 -7.72 2.23 -19.20
CA ASP A 134 -6.76 1.91 -18.12
C ASP A 134 -7.42 1.60 -16.75
N GLY A 135 -8.75 1.72 -16.63
CA GLY A 135 -9.50 1.56 -15.39
C GLY A 135 -9.31 2.74 -14.44
N LYS A 136 -10.19 2.88 -13.43
CA LYS A 136 -9.94 3.67 -12.21
C LYS A 136 -9.28 2.85 -11.11
N GLY A 137 -9.08 1.56 -11.36
CA GLY A 137 -8.49 0.63 -10.40
C GLY A 137 -7.11 1.11 -9.94
N LEU A 138 -6.90 1.09 -8.63
CA LEU A 138 -5.60 1.35 -8.00
C LEU A 138 -4.78 0.06 -7.82
N PHE A 139 -5.29 -1.06 -8.34
CA PHE A 139 -4.76 -2.41 -8.22
C PHE A 139 -4.45 -2.97 -9.60
N ALA A 140 -3.19 -3.28 -9.87
CA ALA A 140 -2.80 -3.97 -11.08
C ALA A 140 -2.80 -5.48 -10.83
N VAL A 141 -3.74 -6.19 -11.47
CA VAL A 141 -3.83 -7.66 -11.36
C VAL A 141 -3.09 -8.30 -12.53
N PHE A 142 -2.20 -9.24 -12.23
CA PHE A 142 -1.42 -9.98 -13.22
C PHE A 142 -1.47 -11.48 -12.94
N ASP A 143 -1.28 -12.29 -13.96
CA ASP A 143 -0.94 -13.69 -13.75
C ASP A 143 0.46 -13.81 -13.12
N ALA A 144 0.60 -14.79 -12.23
CA ALA A 144 1.87 -15.11 -11.61
C ALA A 144 2.81 -15.75 -12.67
N PRO A 145 4.12 -15.46 -12.68
CA PRO A 145 5.04 -16.00 -13.69
C PRO A 145 5.09 -17.52 -13.77
N ALA A 146 4.77 -18.24 -12.68
CA ALA A 146 4.66 -19.69 -12.67
C ALA A 146 3.40 -20.23 -13.38
N ALA A 147 2.38 -19.38 -13.54
CA ALA A 147 1.13 -19.69 -14.24
C ALA A 147 1.20 -19.39 -15.75
N VAL A 148 2.22 -18.67 -16.20
CA VAL A 148 2.47 -18.42 -17.63
C VAL A 148 3.23 -19.60 -18.21
N GLU A 149 2.61 -20.35 -19.13
CA GLU A 149 3.29 -21.44 -19.85
C GLU A 149 4.61 -20.93 -20.46
N GLY A 150 5.72 -21.61 -20.15
CA GLY A 150 7.05 -21.25 -20.62
C GLY A 150 7.97 -20.57 -19.60
N GLY A 151 7.53 -20.36 -18.35
CA GLY A 151 8.37 -20.17 -17.17
C GLY A 151 9.54 -19.20 -17.35
N GLY A 152 9.26 -17.90 -17.31
CA GLY A 152 10.28 -16.83 -17.41
C GLY A 152 9.90 -15.66 -18.33
N LEU A 153 8.69 -15.65 -18.87
CA LEU A 153 8.21 -14.59 -19.74
C LEU A 153 7.77 -13.36 -18.93
N LYS A 154 8.11 -12.19 -19.45
CA LYS A 154 7.56 -10.92 -19.01
C LYS A 154 6.04 -10.98 -19.10
N VAL A 155 5.36 -10.65 -18.00
CA VAL A 155 3.91 -10.49 -17.92
C VAL A 155 3.62 -9.00 -18.04
N ALA A 156 3.48 -8.55 -19.28
CA ALA A 156 3.23 -7.13 -19.57
C ALA A 156 1.74 -6.77 -19.46
N GLU A 157 0.86 -7.72 -19.74
CA GLU A 157 -0.58 -7.49 -19.77
C GLU A 157 -1.20 -7.77 -18.41
N ARG A 158 -2.05 -6.85 -17.94
CA ARG A 158 -2.92 -7.07 -16.79
C ARG A 158 -4.00 -8.08 -17.16
N VAL A 159 -4.53 -8.77 -16.16
CA VAL A 159 -5.69 -9.65 -16.32
C VAL A 159 -6.88 -8.83 -16.81
N ALA A 160 -7.43 -9.23 -17.95
CA ALA A 160 -8.72 -8.74 -18.41
C ALA A 160 -9.84 -9.55 -17.75
N PHE A 161 -10.71 -8.88 -17.01
CA PHE A 161 -11.87 -9.52 -16.39
C PHE A 161 -13.05 -9.57 -17.37
N PRO A 162 -13.82 -10.67 -17.41
CA PRO A 162 -15.06 -10.76 -18.20
C PRO A 162 -16.02 -9.61 -17.90
N GLU A 163 -16.85 -9.21 -18.87
CA GLU A 163 -17.85 -8.13 -18.68
C GLU A 163 -18.90 -8.50 -17.61
N ASP A 164 -19.34 -9.75 -17.60
CA ASP A 164 -20.23 -10.29 -16.56
C ASP A 164 -19.41 -10.82 -15.38
N ALA A 165 -19.77 -10.37 -14.17
CA ALA A 165 -19.14 -10.84 -12.94
C ALA A 165 -19.37 -12.35 -12.71
N ALA A 166 -20.46 -12.91 -13.25
CA ALA A 166 -20.77 -14.34 -13.15
C ALA A 166 -19.78 -15.21 -13.94
N ASP A 167 -19.11 -14.64 -14.94
CA ASP A 167 -18.17 -15.35 -15.81
C ASP A 167 -16.73 -15.35 -15.27
N VAL A 168 -16.48 -14.71 -14.12
CA VAL A 168 -15.14 -14.68 -13.50
C VAL A 168 -14.76 -16.07 -12.98
N ASP A 169 -13.78 -16.69 -13.62
CA ASP A 169 -13.22 -17.97 -13.17
C ASP A 169 -12.36 -17.80 -11.91
N ARG A 170 -12.96 -18.13 -10.76
CA ARG A 170 -12.33 -18.08 -9.43
C ARG A 170 -11.20 -19.08 -9.25
N ALA A 171 -11.11 -20.13 -10.08
CA ALA A 171 -10.01 -21.08 -10.00
C ALA A 171 -8.66 -20.44 -10.36
N LEU A 172 -8.68 -19.37 -11.15
CA LEU A 172 -7.48 -18.63 -11.56
C LEU A 172 -6.96 -17.68 -10.48
N ASP A 173 -7.71 -17.42 -9.40
CA ASP A 173 -7.29 -16.47 -8.37
C ASP A 173 -6.01 -16.89 -7.64
N ALA A 174 -5.79 -18.21 -7.50
CA ALA A 174 -4.56 -18.75 -6.92
C ALA A 174 -3.33 -18.56 -7.82
N ALA A 175 -3.56 -18.34 -9.11
CA ALA A 175 -2.54 -18.14 -10.14
C ALA A 175 -2.26 -16.66 -10.42
N ARG A 176 -2.83 -15.74 -9.63
CA ARG A 176 -2.74 -14.29 -9.85
C ARG A 176 -2.15 -13.54 -8.67
N VAL A 177 -1.63 -12.35 -8.94
CA VAL A 177 -1.18 -11.39 -7.94
C VAL A 177 -1.83 -10.03 -8.18
N ALA A 178 -2.13 -9.31 -7.10
CA ALA A 178 -2.47 -7.90 -7.15
C ALA A 178 -1.28 -7.07 -6.67
N ILE A 179 -0.89 -6.07 -7.45
CA ILE A 179 0.21 -5.16 -7.16
C ILE A 179 -0.33 -3.73 -7.10
N PHE A 180 -0.09 -3.04 -5.99
CA PHE A 180 -0.70 -1.74 -5.72
C PHE A 180 0.15 -0.92 -4.73
N ALA A 181 -0.01 0.39 -4.72
CA ALA A 181 0.61 1.24 -3.70
C ALA A 181 -0.18 1.15 -2.37
N PRO A 182 0.45 1.23 -1.18
CA PRO A 182 -0.28 1.13 0.09
C PRO A 182 -1.48 2.07 0.21
N GLY A 183 -1.37 3.29 -0.34
CA GLY A 183 -2.45 4.27 -0.37
C GLY A 183 -3.71 3.82 -1.12
N ALA A 184 -3.60 2.84 -2.02
CA ALA A 184 -4.72 2.24 -2.74
C ALA A 184 -5.69 1.47 -1.84
N LEU A 185 -5.24 1.06 -0.64
CA LEU A 185 -6.10 0.38 0.34
C LEU A 185 -7.22 1.29 0.81
N TYR A 186 -6.92 2.59 1.00
CA TYR A 186 -7.77 3.49 1.75
C TYR A 186 -9.21 3.53 1.26
N PRO A 187 -9.52 3.71 -0.03
CA PRO A 187 -10.91 3.75 -0.50
C PRO A 187 -11.75 2.49 -0.20
N ILE A 188 -11.12 1.37 0.18
CA ILE A 188 -11.78 0.07 0.32
C ILE A 188 -11.42 -0.69 1.60
N LEU A 189 -10.77 -0.06 2.58
CA LEU A 189 -10.33 -0.72 3.82
C LEU A 189 -11.45 -1.52 4.52
N PRO A 190 -12.71 -1.06 4.60
CA PRO A 190 -13.78 -1.85 5.21
C PRO A 190 -14.02 -3.20 4.53
N LEU A 191 -13.85 -3.28 3.20
CA LEU A 191 -14.05 -4.53 2.45
C LEU A 191 -13.04 -5.62 2.85
N PHE A 192 -11.86 -5.24 3.34
CA PHE A 192 -10.86 -6.20 3.81
C PHE A 192 -11.33 -6.98 5.04
N VAL A 193 -12.16 -6.37 5.89
CA VAL A 193 -12.55 -6.94 7.20
C VAL A 193 -14.05 -7.21 7.31
N ALA A 194 -14.81 -6.97 6.23
CA ALA A 194 -16.26 -7.15 6.23
C ALA A 194 -16.66 -8.62 6.34
N GLU A 195 -16.07 -9.49 5.51
CA GLU A 195 -16.44 -10.91 5.39
C GLU A 195 -16.29 -11.65 6.73
N GLY A 196 -17.37 -12.27 7.19
CA GLY A 196 -17.39 -13.04 8.44
C GLY A 196 -17.45 -12.20 9.72
N SER A 197 -17.60 -10.87 9.62
CA SER A 197 -17.80 -10.00 10.77
C SER A 197 -19.27 -9.87 11.20
N ASP A 198 -19.50 -9.49 12.45
CA ASP A 198 -20.87 -9.24 12.98
C ASP A 198 -21.59 -8.07 12.29
N CYS A 199 -20.87 -7.24 11.54
CA CYS A 199 -21.42 -6.14 10.76
C CYS A 199 -21.01 -6.20 9.28
N GLU A 200 -20.91 -7.41 8.74
CA GLU A 200 -20.50 -7.65 7.36
C GLU A 200 -21.26 -6.78 6.35
N SER A 201 -22.59 -6.71 6.46
CA SER A 201 -23.41 -5.89 5.54
C SER A 201 -23.05 -4.41 5.58
N THR A 202 -22.84 -3.84 6.78
CA THR A 202 -22.49 -2.43 6.95
C THR A 202 -21.07 -2.14 6.49
N LEU A 203 -20.10 -3.03 6.77
CA LEU A 203 -18.71 -2.87 6.34
C LEU A 203 -18.54 -3.11 4.83
N ALA A 204 -19.38 -3.95 4.23
CA ALA A 204 -19.40 -4.18 2.78
C ALA A 204 -20.00 -3.00 2.00
N ASP A 205 -20.79 -2.15 2.64
CA ASP A 205 -21.37 -0.95 2.04
C ASP A 205 -20.45 0.26 2.21
N LEU A 206 -19.73 0.60 1.15
CA LEU A 206 -18.83 1.77 1.13
C LEU A 206 -19.57 3.11 1.13
N ALA A 207 -20.91 3.15 1.01
CA ALA A 207 -21.66 4.42 1.01
C ALA A 207 -21.54 5.19 2.33
N ASN A 208 -21.37 4.47 3.45
CA ASN A 208 -21.19 5.08 4.78
C ASN A 208 -19.73 5.13 5.24
N TYR A 209 -18.79 4.72 4.37
CA TYR A 209 -17.36 4.76 4.67
C TYR A 209 -16.79 6.17 4.49
N GLN A 210 -16.20 6.71 5.55
CA GLN A 210 -15.75 8.09 5.61
C GLN A 210 -14.35 8.21 6.23
N ALA A 211 -13.60 9.21 5.78
CA ALA A 211 -12.30 9.54 6.34
C ALA A 211 -12.39 10.24 7.71
N VAL A 212 -13.51 10.91 7.97
CA VAL A 212 -13.75 11.71 9.18
C VAL A 212 -14.74 10.97 10.10
N PRO A 213 -14.42 10.75 11.38
CA PRO A 213 -15.33 10.15 12.36
C PRO A 213 -16.63 10.96 12.53
N ARG A 214 -17.78 10.29 12.40
CA ARG A 214 -19.14 10.82 12.61
C ARG A 214 -20.06 9.74 13.16
N ASP A 215 -21.20 10.12 13.74
CA ASP A 215 -22.19 9.14 14.21
C ASP A 215 -22.71 8.29 13.05
N GLY A 216 -22.75 6.96 13.24
CA GLY A 216 -23.16 5.99 12.23
C GLY A 216 -22.16 5.77 11.08
N ALA A 217 -21.06 6.51 11.01
CA ALA A 217 -20.07 6.34 9.94
C ALA A 217 -19.26 5.05 10.10
N VAL A 218 -18.89 4.45 8.98
CA VAL A 218 -17.83 3.43 8.93
C VAL A 218 -16.50 4.16 8.82
N VAL A 219 -15.54 3.80 9.68
CA VAL A 219 -14.15 4.26 9.61
C VAL A 219 -13.22 3.06 9.63
N ALA A 220 -12.07 3.17 8.96
CA ALA A 220 -11.10 2.08 8.87
C ALA A 220 -9.67 2.60 8.70
N TRP A 221 -8.70 1.83 9.18
CA TRP A 221 -7.28 2.19 9.14
C TRP A 221 -6.38 0.94 9.16
N PRO A 222 -5.20 0.96 8.49
CA PRO A 222 -4.14 -0.02 8.73
C PRO A 222 -3.50 0.25 10.09
N VAL A 223 -3.89 -0.52 11.11
CA VAL A 223 -3.45 -0.30 12.51
C VAL A 223 -2.06 -0.85 12.81
N SER A 224 -1.54 -1.75 11.96
CA SER A 224 -0.16 -2.18 12.02
C SER A 224 0.35 -2.65 10.67
N HIS A 225 1.65 -2.55 10.44
CA HIS A 225 2.34 -3.28 9.39
C HIS A 225 3.79 -3.58 9.81
N SER A 226 4.35 -4.71 9.36
CA SER A 226 5.76 -5.00 9.54
C SER A 226 6.60 -4.35 8.44
N ARG A 227 7.92 -4.24 8.65
CA ARG A 227 8.87 -3.80 7.62
C ARG A 227 9.46 -5.02 6.90
N PRO A 228 9.75 -4.91 5.59
CA PRO A 228 10.48 -5.96 4.88
C PRO A 228 11.92 -6.04 5.38
N ASP A 229 12.48 -7.25 5.42
CA ASP A 229 13.89 -7.48 5.75
C ASP A 229 14.72 -7.49 4.47
N VAL A 230 14.98 -6.28 3.97
CA VAL A 230 15.63 -6.05 2.69
C VAL A 230 17.07 -6.55 2.65
N ASP A 231 17.77 -6.49 3.78
CA ASP A 231 19.17 -6.93 3.91
C ASP A 231 19.34 -8.44 3.69
N ASN A 232 18.30 -9.21 4.01
CA ASN A 232 18.27 -10.66 3.79
C ASN A 232 17.43 -11.06 2.57
N ASN A 233 17.17 -10.13 1.65
CA ASN A 233 16.35 -10.35 0.44
C ASN A 233 14.94 -10.88 0.73
N ARG A 234 14.37 -10.54 1.89
CA ARG A 234 12.99 -10.89 2.26
C ARG A 234 12.09 -9.68 2.12
N ARG A 235 11.02 -9.86 1.35
CA ARG A 235 10.06 -8.78 1.06
C ARG A 235 8.75 -8.97 1.81
N ASP A 236 8.56 -10.13 2.46
CA ASP A 236 7.35 -10.46 3.21
C ASP A 236 7.07 -9.44 4.31
N ILE A 237 5.82 -9.01 4.35
CA ILE A 237 5.26 -8.20 5.42
C ILE A 237 3.90 -8.77 5.85
N LYS A 238 3.42 -8.28 6.98
CA LYS A 238 2.02 -8.40 7.37
C LYS A 238 1.47 -7.00 7.62
N PHE A 239 0.21 -6.79 7.33
CA PHE A 239 -0.51 -5.59 7.74
C PHE A 239 -1.86 -5.95 8.35
N THR A 240 -2.28 -5.20 9.34
CA THR A 240 -3.55 -5.38 10.04
C THR A 240 -4.47 -4.23 9.70
N VAL A 241 -5.65 -4.55 9.18
CA VAL A 241 -6.71 -3.57 8.95
C VAL A 241 -7.72 -3.69 10.06
N LYS A 242 -8.18 -2.54 10.57
CA LYS A 242 -9.30 -2.44 11.50
C LYS A 242 -10.37 -1.53 10.92
N ALA A 243 -11.63 -1.93 11.04
CA ALA A 243 -12.78 -1.10 10.74
C ALA A 243 -13.77 -1.06 11.91
N ARG A 244 -14.48 0.05 12.04
CA ARG A 244 -15.53 0.26 13.05
C ARG A 244 -16.72 0.95 12.44
N VAL A 245 -17.92 0.58 12.88
CA VAL A 245 -19.11 1.43 12.78
C VAL A 245 -19.15 2.27 14.04
N LEU A 246 -19.12 3.58 13.89
CA LEU A 246 -19.09 4.51 15.02
C LEU A 246 -20.50 4.78 15.55
N LYS A 247 -20.59 4.93 16.86
CA LYS A 247 -21.77 5.41 17.58
C LYS A 247 -21.35 6.50 18.55
N LEU A 248 -21.95 7.67 18.45
CA LEU A 248 -21.67 8.79 19.35
C LEU A 248 -22.04 8.42 20.80
N ASN A 249 -21.14 8.72 21.73
CA ASN A 249 -21.36 8.50 23.16
C ASN A 249 -22.40 9.49 23.70
N GLU A 250 -23.15 9.07 24.71
CA GLU A 250 -24.12 9.95 25.37
C GLU A 250 -23.41 11.18 25.97
N GLY A 251 -23.84 12.38 25.55
CA GLY A 251 -23.27 13.65 26.01
C GLY A 251 -22.05 14.15 25.22
N ALA A 252 -21.55 13.39 24.24
CA ALA A 252 -20.55 13.90 23.29
C ALA A 252 -21.21 14.74 22.19
N THR A 253 -20.46 15.67 21.58
CA THR A 253 -20.91 16.45 20.43
C THR A 253 -19.89 16.37 19.29
N GLU A 254 -20.35 16.24 18.05
CA GLU A 254 -19.48 16.08 16.87
C GLU A 254 -18.57 17.32 16.65
N ASN A 255 -19.11 18.52 16.89
CA ASN A 255 -18.40 19.80 16.72
C ASN A 255 -17.17 19.95 17.63
N GLU A 256 -17.20 19.36 18.84
CA GLU A 256 -16.05 19.41 19.75
C GLU A 256 -14.91 18.49 19.32
N VAL A 257 -15.22 17.42 18.56
CA VAL A 257 -14.23 16.47 18.06
C VAL A 257 -13.53 17.07 16.84
N GLU A 258 -14.28 17.59 15.87
CA GLU A 258 -13.75 18.17 14.63
C GLU A 258 -12.78 19.34 14.94
N SER A 259 -13.17 20.25 15.85
CA SER A 259 -12.31 21.37 16.28
C SER A 259 -11.02 20.92 16.99
N LYS A 260 -11.06 19.87 17.82
CA LYS A 260 -9.87 19.35 18.51
C LYS A 260 -8.94 18.61 17.55
N THR A 261 -9.48 17.85 16.61
CA THR A 261 -8.73 17.17 15.56
C THR A 261 -8.01 18.18 14.67
N GLU A 262 -8.66 19.28 14.26
CA GLU A 262 -8.03 20.36 13.50
C GLU A 262 -6.90 21.05 14.27
N THR A 263 -7.09 21.32 15.56
CA THR A 263 -6.11 22.04 16.39
C THR A 263 -4.85 21.20 16.69
N GLU A 264 -4.98 19.88 16.85
CA GLU A 264 -3.83 18.98 16.99
C GLU A 264 -3.07 18.83 15.67
N THR A 265 -3.79 18.92 14.54
CA THR A 265 -3.23 18.86 13.18
C THR A 265 -2.31 20.06 12.88
N GLU A 266 -2.63 21.27 13.38
CA GLU A 266 -1.72 22.42 13.26
C GLU A 266 -0.47 22.31 14.14
N LYS A 267 -0.55 21.60 15.27
CA LYS A 267 0.58 21.44 16.21
C LYS A 267 1.55 20.33 15.85
N LYS A 268 1.08 19.27 15.17
CA LYS A 268 1.93 18.18 14.65
C LYS A 268 2.20 18.37 13.16
N ALA A 269 3.13 19.27 12.82
CA ALA A 269 3.80 19.21 11.53
C ALA A 269 4.45 17.81 11.33
N PRO A 270 4.57 17.28 10.10
CA PRO A 270 4.70 15.84 9.82
C PRO A 270 6.07 15.20 10.13
N SER A 271 6.87 15.76 11.05
CA SER A 271 8.22 15.30 11.32
C SER A 271 8.33 14.07 12.23
N ASP A 272 7.30 13.74 13.01
CA ASP A 272 7.37 12.63 13.97
C ASP A 272 6.77 11.31 13.45
N SER A 273 5.74 11.32 12.60
CA SER A 273 5.27 10.09 11.93
C SER A 273 6.25 9.57 10.87
N ALA A 274 7.05 10.47 10.27
CA ALA A 274 8.04 10.11 9.27
C ALA A 274 9.20 9.24 9.81
N LYS A 275 9.48 9.28 11.12
CA LYS A 275 10.60 8.52 11.71
C LYS A 275 10.30 7.02 11.85
N GLU A 276 9.03 6.64 11.96
CA GLU A 276 8.61 5.23 12.05
C GLU A 276 8.30 4.61 10.68
N GLU A 277 8.31 5.40 9.59
CA GLU A 277 8.20 4.94 8.20
C GLU A 277 9.54 4.89 7.44
N LEU A 278 10.62 5.42 8.04
CA LEU A 278 12.03 5.34 7.56
C LEU A 278 12.75 4.09 8.09
#